data_AF-A0AAV8XYQ9-F1
#
_entry.id   AF-A0AAV8XYQ9-F1
#
_cell.length_a   1.000
_cell.length_b   1.000
_cell.length_c   1.000
_cell.angle_alpha   90.00
_cell.angle_beta   90.00
_cell.angle_gamma   90.00
#
_symmetry.space_group_name_H-M   'P 1'
#
loop_
_entity.id
_entity.type
_entity.pdbx_description
1 polymer ?
#
loop_
_entity_poly.entity_id
_entity_poly.type
_entity_poly.pdbx_seq_one_letter_code
_entity_poly.pdbx_strand_id
1 'polypeptide(L)'
;MENKCSCCNVDTDQDKLIKCCICKNSYKYSCVGLTINEVKVITTKPGLSFTCTNCTGPIKITIEDEQTVHNVLRRAKQLKDSSFGHISISYDRTPKQIEYYRKVKRELDTQLRQKIFFVSASESEFSFICLIETWLSSDILSCEYFGNNYSVFRGDRKFNAVEMSRGGGVLIAYANNLNVTKLDLTIINNTVPTIDIMGCKAQFTNSFVYLFSLYCYERWASPPLPPSIPADRVV
;
A
#
# COMPACT_ATOMS: atom_id res chain seq x y z
N MET A 1 -24.69 -39.64 -0.35
CA MET A 1 -25.13 -38.36 0.27
C MET A 1 -26.56 -38.15 -0.14
N GLU A 2 -27.48 -38.02 0.82
CA GLU A 2 -28.90 -37.84 0.52
C GLU A 2 -29.13 -36.47 -0.13
N ASN A 3 -29.67 -36.45 -1.37
CA ASN A 3 -29.96 -35.22 -2.10
C ASN A 3 -31.38 -34.74 -1.74
N LYS A 4 -31.62 -34.52 -0.45
CA LYS A 4 -32.93 -34.09 0.06
C LYS A 4 -33.01 -32.57 0.11
N CYS A 5 -34.16 -32.05 -0.33
CA CYS A 5 -34.48 -30.64 -0.18
C CYS A 5 -34.78 -30.32 1.30
N SER A 6 -34.09 -29.38 1.91
CA SER A 6 -34.33 -28.97 3.31
C SER A 6 -35.66 -28.25 3.55
N CYS A 7 -36.43 -27.93 2.50
CA CYS A 7 -37.75 -27.32 2.62
C CYS A 7 -38.89 -28.36 2.59
N CYS A 8 -38.83 -29.36 1.70
CA CYS A 8 -39.90 -30.35 1.53
C CYS A 8 -39.49 -31.79 1.87
N ASN A 9 -38.21 -32.02 2.21
CA ASN A 9 -37.62 -33.32 2.53
C ASN A 9 -37.73 -34.39 1.42
N VAL A 10 -37.99 -33.97 0.17
CA VAL A 10 -38.11 -34.87 -0.99
C VAL A 10 -36.74 -35.07 -1.64
N ASP A 11 -36.41 -36.33 -1.97
CA ASP A 11 -35.23 -36.68 -2.77
C ASP A 11 -35.35 -36.10 -4.17
N THR A 12 -34.31 -35.39 -4.61
CA THR A 12 -34.30 -34.72 -5.91
C THR A 12 -32.94 -34.89 -6.60
N ASP A 13 -32.92 -34.92 -7.93
CA ASP A 13 -31.70 -34.88 -8.73
C ASP A 13 -30.81 -33.67 -8.35
N GLN A 14 -29.49 -33.86 -8.36
CA GLN A 14 -28.53 -32.81 -8.01
C GLN A 14 -28.68 -31.55 -8.86
N ASP A 15 -29.07 -31.69 -10.13
CA ASP A 15 -29.27 -30.59 -11.08
C ASP A 15 -30.46 -29.68 -10.76
N LYS A 16 -31.25 -30.04 -9.73
CA LYS A 16 -32.44 -29.28 -9.30
C LYS A 16 -32.26 -28.67 -7.90
N LEU A 17 -31.06 -28.75 -7.32
CA LEU A 17 -30.75 -28.23 -6.00
C LEU A 17 -29.90 -26.96 -6.06
N ILE A 18 -30.19 -26.01 -5.18
CA ILE A 18 -29.39 -24.82 -4.92
C ILE A 18 -28.99 -24.80 -3.45
N LYS A 19 -27.72 -24.48 -3.15
CA LYS A 19 -27.20 -24.43 -1.78
C LYS A 19 -27.27 -23.01 -1.22
N CYS A 20 -27.80 -22.87 -0.02
CA CYS A 20 -27.75 -21.59 0.71
C CYS A 20 -26.29 -21.26 1.06
N CYS A 21 -25.86 -20.02 0.79
CA CYS A 21 -24.50 -19.59 1.07
C CYS A 21 -24.19 -19.48 2.56
N ILE A 22 -25.22 -19.34 3.41
CA ILE A 22 -25.13 -19.22 4.87
C ILE A 22 -25.18 -20.59 5.54
N CYS A 23 -26.33 -21.27 5.54
CA CYS A 23 -26.51 -22.55 6.26
C CYS A 23 -26.02 -23.79 5.51
N LYS A 24 -25.58 -23.66 4.25
CA LYS A 24 -25.10 -24.76 3.38
C LYS A 24 -26.12 -25.87 3.06
N ASN A 25 -27.35 -25.75 3.55
CA ASN A 25 -28.46 -26.63 3.21
C ASN A 25 -28.82 -26.55 1.72
N SER A 26 -29.30 -27.66 1.17
CA SER A 26 -29.70 -27.78 -0.23
C SER A 26 -31.21 -27.63 -0.37
N TYR A 27 -31.64 -26.82 -1.32
CA TYR A 27 -33.04 -26.52 -1.55
C TYR A 27 -33.40 -26.83 -3.00
N LYS A 28 -34.55 -27.44 -3.21
CA LYS A 28 -35.13 -27.56 -4.55
C LYS A 28 -35.50 -26.16 -5.03
N TYR A 29 -35.06 -25.76 -6.23
CA TYR A 29 -35.27 -24.40 -6.73
C TYR A 29 -36.74 -23.97 -6.73
N SER A 30 -37.65 -24.90 -7.04
CA SER A 30 -39.10 -24.63 -7.04
C SER A 30 -39.66 -24.39 -5.64
N CYS A 31 -39.06 -24.96 -4.59
CA CYS A 31 -39.48 -24.75 -3.20
C CYS A 31 -39.07 -23.37 -2.67
N VAL A 32 -38.12 -22.70 -3.35
CA VAL A 32 -37.63 -21.38 -2.98
C VAL A 32 -38.01 -20.32 -4.02
N GLY A 33 -38.97 -20.64 -4.89
CA GLY A 33 -39.54 -19.71 -5.87
C GLY A 33 -38.61 -19.32 -7.02
N LEU A 34 -37.54 -20.08 -7.25
CA LEU A 34 -36.60 -19.82 -8.34
C LEU A 34 -36.96 -20.63 -9.58
N THR A 35 -36.64 -20.09 -10.76
CA THR A 35 -36.67 -20.78 -12.04
C THR A 35 -35.32 -21.45 -12.32
N ILE A 36 -35.31 -22.43 -13.23
CA ILE A 36 -34.08 -23.13 -13.62
C ILE A 36 -33.04 -22.18 -14.26
N ASN A 37 -33.49 -21.12 -14.93
CA ASN A 37 -32.61 -20.12 -15.54
C ASN A 37 -31.94 -19.26 -14.48
N GLU A 38 -32.66 -18.86 -13.43
CA GLU A 38 -32.08 -18.10 -12.31
C GLU A 38 -31.05 -18.93 -11.54
N VAL A 39 -31.31 -20.22 -11.33
CA VAL A 39 -30.33 -21.13 -10.72
C VAL A 39 -29.06 -21.19 -11.56
N LYS A 40 -29.17 -21.35 -12.89
CA LYS A 40 -28.02 -21.34 -13.80
C LYS A 40 -27.23 -20.04 -13.71
N VAL A 41 -27.90 -18.89 -13.63
CA VAL A 41 -27.23 -17.58 -13.50
C VAL A 41 -26.50 -17.48 -12.15
N ILE A 42 -27.13 -17.91 -11.06
CA ILE A 42 -26.53 -17.86 -9.71
C ILE A 42 -25.33 -18.80 -9.60
N THR A 43 -25.36 -19.97 -10.23
CA THR A 43 -24.25 -20.94 -10.16
C THR A 43 -23.09 -20.61 -11.10
N THR A 44 -23.34 -19.95 -12.22
CA THR A 44 -22.31 -19.64 -13.23
C THR A 44 -21.68 -18.26 -13.06
N LYS A 45 -22.41 -17.27 -12.52
CA LYS A 45 -21.91 -15.89 -12.41
C LYS A 45 -21.18 -15.66 -11.07
N PRO A 46 -19.88 -15.34 -11.09
CA PRO A 46 -19.15 -15.04 -9.86
C PRO A 46 -19.73 -13.80 -9.18
N GLY A 47 -19.93 -13.89 -7.86
CA GLY A 47 -20.46 -12.81 -7.01
C GLY A 47 -21.96 -12.88 -6.71
N LEU A 48 -22.70 -13.80 -7.33
CA LEU A 48 -24.08 -14.10 -6.94
C LEU A 48 -24.12 -15.30 -5.99
N SER A 49 -24.98 -15.24 -4.98
CA SER A 49 -25.18 -16.34 -4.03
C SER A 49 -26.62 -16.38 -3.57
N PHE A 50 -27.14 -17.59 -3.36
CA PHE A 50 -28.49 -17.80 -2.86
C PHE A 50 -28.49 -17.85 -1.34
N THR A 51 -29.42 -17.14 -0.71
CA THR A 51 -29.69 -17.22 0.73
C THR A 51 -31.13 -17.67 0.92
N CYS A 52 -31.35 -18.72 1.72
CA CYS A 52 -32.70 -19.19 2.00
C CYS A 52 -33.45 -18.22 2.92
N THR A 53 -34.78 -18.30 2.91
CA THR A 53 -35.67 -17.44 3.71
C THR A 53 -35.44 -17.55 5.22
N ASN A 54 -34.92 -18.69 5.69
CA ASN A 54 -34.62 -18.92 7.11
C ASN A 54 -33.27 -18.35 7.53
N CYS A 55 -32.42 -17.95 6.58
CA CYS A 55 -31.16 -17.29 6.86
C CYS A 55 -31.34 -15.79 6.63
N THR A 56 -31.52 -15.02 7.71
CA THR A 56 -31.39 -13.56 7.64
C THR A 56 -29.93 -13.22 7.35
N GLY A 57 -29.65 -12.78 6.13
CA GLY A 57 -28.33 -12.27 5.77
C GLY A 57 -27.98 -11.03 6.59
N PRO A 58 -26.70 -10.64 6.66
CA PRO A 58 -26.31 -9.37 7.25
C PRO A 58 -27.06 -8.23 6.57
N ILE A 59 -27.70 -7.36 7.36
CA ILE A 59 -28.38 -6.17 6.85
C ILE A 59 -27.32 -5.21 6.29
N LYS A 60 -27.34 -4.97 4.98
CA LYS A 60 -26.48 -3.98 4.33
C LYS A 60 -27.13 -2.60 4.45
N ILE A 61 -26.56 -1.74 5.28
CA ILE A 61 -26.93 -0.33 5.39
C ILE A 61 -25.88 0.48 4.65
N THR A 62 -26.31 1.31 3.71
CA THR A 62 -25.44 2.27 3.02
C THR A 62 -25.69 3.65 3.62
N ILE A 63 -24.63 4.30 4.12
CA ILE A 63 -24.69 5.65 4.70
C ILE A 63 -23.96 6.58 3.73
N GLU A 64 -24.64 7.60 3.23
CA GLU A 64 -24.09 8.53 2.24
C GLU A 64 -23.29 9.68 2.90
N ASP A 65 -23.66 10.08 4.10
CA ASP A 65 -23.04 11.18 4.83
C ASP A 65 -21.78 10.73 5.60
N GLU A 66 -20.65 11.33 5.26
CA GLU A 66 -19.34 11.04 5.85
C GLU A 66 -19.29 11.33 7.36
N GLN A 67 -19.93 12.42 7.80
CA GLN A 67 -19.97 12.82 9.21
C GLN A 67 -20.68 11.74 10.06
N THR A 68 -21.79 11.21 9.54
CA THR A 68 -22.56 10.13 10.15
C THR A 68 -21.75 8.84 10.21
N VAL A 69 -21.04 8.48 9.13
CA VAL A 69 -20.12 7.33 9.13
C VAL A 69 -19.08 7.46 10.24
N HIS A 70 -18.42 8.61 10.36
CA HIS A 70 -17.42 8.84 11.41
C HIS A 70 -17.98 8.71 12.82
N ASN A 71 -19.19 9.24 13.06
CA ASN A 71 -19.85 9.14 14.36
C ASN A 71 -20.20 7.69 14.72
N VAL A 72 -20.70 6.92 13.75
CA VAL A 72 -20.99 5.49 13.93
C VAL A 72 -19.71 4.71 14.21
N LEU A 73 -18.65 4.93 13.43
CA LEU A 73 -17.36 4.26 13.61
C LEU A 73 -16.69 4.58 14.95
N ARG A 74 -16.75 5.84 15.39
CA ARG A 74 -16.21 6.28 16.68
C ARG A 74 -16.89 5.57 17.85
N ARG A 75 -18.21 5.34 17.75
CA ARG A 75 -19.02 4.65 18.77
C ARG A 75 -19.09 3.14 18.57
N ALA A 76 -18.55 2.59 17.48
CA ALA A 76 -18.61 1.16 17.17
C ALA A 76 -18.00 0.27 18.26
N LYS A 77 -17.01 0.76 19.01
CA LYS A 77 -16.47 0.03 20.17
C LYS A 77 -17.49 -0.12 21.30
N GLN A 78 -18.34 0.88 21.53
CA GLN A 78 -19.38 0.85 22.57
C GLN A 78 -20.50 -0.16 22.25
N LEU A 79 -20.67 -0.51 20.96
CA LEU A 79 -21.63 -1.53 20.53
C LEU A 79 -21.18 -2.95 20.91
N LYS A 80 -19.88 -3.19 21.14
CA LYS A 80 -19.37 -4.50 21.55
C LYS A 80 -19.62 -4.81 23.02
N ASP A 81 -19.69 -3.78 23.87
CA ASP A 81 -19.77 -3.91 25.33
C ASP A 81 -21.20 -3.77 25.89
N SER A 82 -22.19 -3.59 25.02
CA SER A 82 -23.60 -3.35 25.37
C SER A 82 -24.52 -4.52 24.98
N SER A 83 -25.82 -4.38 25.22
CA SER A 83 -26.88 -5.31 24.76
C SER A 83 -26.89 -5.55 23.23
N PHE A 84 -26.07 -4.81 22.48
CA PHE A 84 -25.88 -4.90 21.04
C PHE A 84 -24.67 -5.77 20.62
N GLY A 85 -24.12 -6.61 21.50
CA GLY A 85 -22.97 -7.47 21.18
C GLY A 85 -23.16 -8.43 19.98
N HIS A 86 -24.40 -8.62 19.52
CA HIS A 86 -24.75 -9.36 18.30
C HIS A 86 -24.65 -8.51 17.02
N ILE A 87 -24.45 -7.20 17.13
CA ILE A 87 -24.27 -6.26 16.03
C ILE A 87 -22.77 -6.10 15.76
N SER A 88 -22.32 -6.56 14.60
CA SER A 88 -20.95 -6.39 14.13
C SER A 88 -20.91 -5.40 12.97
N ILE A 89 -20.19 -4.29 13.14
CA ILE A 89 -19.89 -3.39 12.04
C ILE A 89 -18.62 -3.91 11.36
N SER A 90 -18.78 -4.38 10.12
CA SER A 90 -17.65 -4.71 9.26
C SER A 90 -17.41 -3.55 8.29
N TYR A 91 -16.15 -3.13 8.21
CA TYR A 91 -15.72 -2.22 7.17
C TYR A 91 -15.80 -2.96 5.84
N ASP A 92 -16.23 -2.27 4.80
CA ASP A 92 -16.01 -2.79 3.47
C ASP A 92 -14.48 -2.97 3.28
N ARG A 93 -14.11 -4.20 2.90
CA ARG A 93 -12.73 -4.64 2.69
C ARG A 93 -12.52 -4.97 1.22
N THR A 94 -13.32 -4.37 0.35
CA THR A 94 -13.11 -4.48 -1.09
C THR A 94 -11.66 -4.12 -1.43
N PRO A 95 -11.03 -4.82 -2.39
CA PRO A 95 -9.66 -4.54 -2.80
C PRO A 95 -9.41 -3.06 -3.10
N LYS A 96 -10.40 -2.37 -3.70
CA LYS A 96 -10.37 -0.94 -3.99
C LYS A 96 -10.24 -0.07 -2.73
N GLN A 97 -11.03 -0.34 -1.69
CA GLN A 97 -10.94 0.42 -0.44
C GLN A 97 -9.64 0.13 0.31
N ILE A 98 -9.18 -1.12 0.33
CA ILE A 98 -7.87 -1.47 0.91
C ILE A 98 -6.75 -0.69 0.23
N GLU A 99 -6.77 -0.62 -1.10
CA GLU A 99 -5.80 0.14 -1.87
C GLU A 99 -5.87 1.64 -1.57
N TYR A 100 -7.07 2.21 -1.50
CA TYR A 100 -7.30 3.60 -1.10
C TYR A 100 -6.73 3.90 0.30
N TYR A 101 -7.07 3.10 1.31
CA TYR A 101 -6.55 3.28 2.67
C TYR A 101 -5.04 3.15 2.73
N ARG A 102 -4.44 2.20 1.99
CA ARG A 102 -2.99 2.06 1.90
C ARG A 102 -2.35 3.30 1.27
N LYS A 103 -2.96 3.88 0.25
CA LYS A 103 -2.49 5.12 -0.39
C LYS A 103 -2.51 6.28 0.61
N VAL A 104 -3.66 6.56 1.21
CA VAL A 104 -3.84 7.66 2.19
C VAL A 104 -2.88 7.50 3.37
N LYS A 105 -2.72 6.27 3.90
CA LYS A 105 -1.80 6.02 5.00
C LYS A 105 -0.35 6.34 4.64
N ARG A 106 0.11 5.94 3.44
CA ARG A 106 1.49 6.23 2.99
C ARG A 106 1.74 7.73 2.87
N GLU A 107 0.77 8.49 2.34
CA GLU A 107 0.86 9.94 2.23
C GLU A 107 1.00 10.59 3.62
N LEU A 108 0.15 10.18 4.57
CA LEU A 108 0.22 10.69 5.95
C LEU A 108 1.54 10.33 6.64
N ASP A 109 2.00 9.09 6.50
CA ASP A 109 3.27 8.63 7.08
C ASP A 109 4.47 9.43 6.51
N THR A 110 4.41 9.80 5.21
CA THR A 110 5.45 10.60 4.55
C THR A 110 5.48 12.03 5.09
N GLN A 111 4.31 12.68 5.18
CA GLN A 111 4.20 14.04 5.75
C GLN A 111 4.65 14.09 7.21
N LEU A 112 4.32 13.07 8.01
CA LEU A 112 4.76 12.99 9.40
C LEU A 112 6.29 12.91 9.50
N ARG A 113 6.92 12.04 8.70
CA ARG A 113 8.38 11.90 8.66
C ARG A 113 9.07 13.18 8.25
N GLN A 114 8.56 13.84 7.20
CA GLN A 114 9.06 15.13 6.74
C GLN A 114 9.02 16.17 7.86
N LYS A 115 7.87 16.28 8.55
CA LYS A 115 7.71 17.24 9.66
C LYS A 115 8.64 16.95 10.84
N ILE A 116 8.77 15.69 11.25
CA ILE A 116 9.66 15.29 12.34
C ILE A 116 11.11 15.64 11.96
N PHE A 117 11.53 15.27 10.75
CA PHE A 117 12.86 15.58 10.26
C PHE A 117 13.12 17.08 10.20
N PHE A 118 12.17 17.87 9.70
CA PHE A 118 12.29 19.33 9.63
C PHE A 118 12.55 19.95 11.01
N VAL A 119 11.79 19.52 12.03
CA VAL A 119 11.98 20.00 13.41
C VAL A 119 13.38 19.62 13.90
N SER A 120 13.76 18.34 13.77
CA SER A 120 15.09 17.89 14.21
C SER A 120 16.24 18.60 13.48
N ALA A 121 16.13 18.82 12.17
CA ALA A 121 17.14 19.52 11.38
C ALA A 121 17.21 21.01 11.77
N SER A 122 16.07 21.64 12.04
CA SER A 122 15.99 23.06 12.42
C SER A 122 16.51 23.34 13.82
N GLU A 123 16.34 22.40 14.75
CA GLU A 123 16.87 22.49 16.11
C GLU A 123 18.35 22.07 16.19
N SER A 124 18.88 21.42 15.15
CA SER A 124 20.26 20.97 15.13
C SER A 124 21.24 22.06 14.68
N GLU A 125 22.38 22.15 15.36
CA GLU A 125 23.49 23.06 15.03
C GLU A 125 24.53 22.40 14.11
N PHE A 126 24.12 21.42 13.29
CA PHE A 126 25.05 20.73 12.40
C PHE A 126 25.53 21.65 11.28
N SER A 127 26.83 21.65 11.01
CA SER A 127 27.37 22.37 9.84
C SER A 127 26.99 21.69 8.52
N PHE A 128 26.87 20.36 8.53
CA PHE A 128 26.53 19.52 7.39
C PHE A 128 25.58 18.41 7.82
N ILE A 129 24.59 18.10 6.97
CA ILE A 129 23.68 16.96 7.11
C ILE A 129 23.71 16.18 5.80
N CYS A 130 24.15 14.93 5.86
CA CYS A 130 24.17 14.03 4.70
C CYS A 130 23.05 13.01 4.84
N LEU A 131 22.16 12.93 3.85
CA LEU A 131 21.13 11.89 3.79
C LEU A 131 21.32 11.02 2.54
N ILE A 132 20.92 9.77 2.70
CA ILE A 132 20.84 8.74 1.65
C ILE A 132 19.43 8.17 1.66
N GLU A 133 19.01 7.50 0.57
CA GLU A 133 17.66 6.92 0.48
C GLU A 133 16.59 7.98 0.79
N THR A 134 16.71 9.13 0.13
CA THR A 134 15.86 10.29 0.39
C THR A 134 14.46 10.15 -0.20
N TRP A 135 14.32 9.37 -1.28
CA TRP A 135 13.05 9.16 -2.01
C TRP A 135 12.37 10.47 -2.43
N LEU A 136 13.14 11.53 -2.60
CA LEU A 136 12.61 12.83 -2.99
C LEU A 136 12.37 12.87 -4.51
N SER A 137 11.31 13.57 -4.91
CA SER A 137 11.08 13.99 -6.29
C SER A 137 11.39 15.48 -6.44
N SER A 138 11.42 15.94 -7.70
CA SER A 138 11.53 17.35 -8.05
C SER A 138 10.39 18.21 -7.51
N ASP A 139 9.25 17.60 -7.16
CA ASP A 139 8.06 18.31 -6.66
C ASP A 139 8.23 18.75 -5.21
N ILE A 140 9.19 18.17 -4.49
CA ILE A 140 9.46 18.46 -3.09
C ILE A 140 10.54 19.53 -3.00
N LEU A 141 10.20 20.65 -2.38
CA LEU A 141 11.16 21.74 -2.19
C LEU A 141 12.10 21.44 -1.02
N SER A 142 13.36 21.87 -1.15
CA SER A 142 14.36 21.68 -0.09
C SER A 142 13.96 22.35 1.23
N CYS A 143 13.22 23.47 1.14
CA CYS A 143 12.72 24.21 2.30
C CYS A 143 11.67 23.45 3.13
N GLU A 144 11.07 22.38 2.58
CA GLU A 144 10.11 21.56 3.33
C GLU A 144 10.78 20.55 4.27
N TYR A 145 12.05 20.21 4.00
CA TYR A 145 12.85 19.30 4.83
C TYR A 145 13.86 20.04 5.70
N PHE A 146 14.37 21.15 5.19
CA PHE A 146 15.38 21.96 5.85
C PHE A 146 14.83 23.38 6.00
N GLY A 147 14.91 23.95 7.20
CA GLY A 147 14.58 25.37 7.40
C GLY A 147 15.51 26.29 6.59
N ASN A 148 15.25 27.59 6.65
CA ASN A 148 16.01 28.63 5.93
C ASN A 148 17.47 28.79 6.39
N ASN A 149 17.94 27.94 7.30
CA ASN A 149 19.31 27.95 7.82
C ASN A 149 20.27 27.10 6.99
N TYR A 150 19.74 26.25 6.11
CA TYR A 150 20.53 25.34 5.29
C TYR A 150 20.30 25.55 3.80
N SER A 151 21.38 25.38 3.04
CA SER A 151 21.37 25.20 1.59
C SER A 151 21.56 23.74 1.27
N VAL A 152 21.00 23.28 0.15
CA VAL A 152 20.91 21.84 -0.16
C VAL A 152 21.44 21.54 -1.56
N PHE A 153 22.38 20.61 -1.66
CA PHE A 153 22.71 19.92 -2.89
C PHE A 153 22.01 18.57 -2.93
N ARG A 154 21.26 18.32 -4.00
CA ARG A 154 20.43 17.14 -4.17
C ARG A 154 20.81 16.35 -5.41
N GLY A 155 20.84 15.03 -5.27
CA GLY A 155 21.00 14.07 -6.35
C GLY A 155 19.84 13.09 -6.30
N ASP A 156 18.74 13.44 -6.97
CA ASP A 156 17.57 12.57 -7.08
C ASP A 156 17.87 11.40 -8.00
N ARG A 157 17.31 10.22 -7.68
CA ARG A 157 17.54 9.01 -8.46
C ARG A 157 17.00 9.19 -9.88
N LYS A 158 17.84 8.91 -10.87
CA LYS A 158 17.45 8.85 -12.29
C LYS A 158 16.79 7.51 -12.59
N PHE A 159 15.52 7.32 -12.21
CA PHE A 159 14.79 6.05 -12.38
C PHE A 159 14.91 5.44 -13.80
N ASN A 160 14.90 6.30 -14.83
CA ASN A 160 15.05 5.88 -16.23
C ASN A 160 16.38 5.17 -16.52
N ALA A 161 17.45 5.47 -15.79
CA ALA A 161 18.77 4.90 -16.03
C ALA A 161 18.98 3.54 -15.34
N VAL A 162 18.13 3.18 -14.38
CA VAL A 162 18.38 2.08 -13.45
C VAL A 162 17.29 1.00 -13.43
N GLU A 163 16.22 1.18 -14.22
CA GLU A 163 15.06 0.26 -14.31
C GLU A 163 14.44 -0.05 -12.93
N MET A 164 14.60 0.87 -11.98
CA MET A 164 14.01 0.76 -10.65
C MET A 164 12.73 1.59 -10.57
N SER A 165 11.75 1.11 -9.82
CA SER A 165 10.49 1.83 -9.58
C SER A 165 10.47 2.57 -8.24
N ARG A 166 11.47 2.36 -7.36
CA ARG A 166 11.52 2.84 -5.98
C ARG A 166 12.95 2.97 -5.47
N GLY A 167 13.13 3.68 -4.36
CA GLY A 167 14.42 3.79 -3.67
C GLY A 167 15.28 4.95 -4.14
N GLY A 168 16.31 5.24 -3.37
CA GLY A 168 17.45 6.05 -3.78
C GLY A 168 17.42 7.52 -3.44
N GLY A 169 18.36 8.20 -4.09
CA GLY A 169 18.60 9.61 -3.90
C GLY A 169 19.56 9.88 -2.74
N VAL A 170 20.35 10.94 -2.91
CA VAL A 170 21.31 11.42 -1.90
C VAL A 170 21.21 12.93 -1.81
N LEU A 171 21.49 13.47 -0.62
CA LEU A 171 21.56 14.91 -0.43
C LEU A 171 22.65 15.30 0.56
N ILE A 172 23.19 16.50 0.39
CA ILE A 172 24.04 17.20 1.35
C ILE A 172 23.39 18.55 1.63
N ALA A 173 22.95 18.77 2.87
CA ALA A 173 22.58 20.07 3.38
C ALA A 173 23.76 20.68 4.14
N TYR A 174 23.95 21.99 4.04
CA TYR A 174 25.02 22.71 4.72
C TYR A 174 24.52 24.05 5.25
N ALA A 175 25.05 24.50 6.38
CA ALA A 175 24.66 25.76 6.99
C ALA A 175 25.00 26.95 6.07
N ASN A 176 24.07 27.91 5.97
CA ASN A 176 24.15 29.03 5.02
C ASN A 176 25.32 30.00 5.26
N ASN A 177 25.94 29.95 6.43
CA ASN A 177 27.13 30.74 6.78
C ASN A 177 28.44 30.12 6.27
N LEU A 178 28.40 28.95 5.63
CA LEU A 178 29.58 28.26 5.12
C LEU A 178 29.80 28.55 3.64
N ASN A 179 31.07 28.71 3.25
CA ASN A 179 31.44 28.77 1.83
C ASN A 179 31.63 27.35 1.29
N VAL A 180 30.63 26.86 0.55
CA VAL A 180 30.58 25.50 0.03
C VAL A 180 30.32 25.52 -1.47
N THR A 181 31.13 24.78 -2.23
CA THR A 181 30.99 24.62 -3.68
C THR A 181 30.64 23.17 -4.02
N LYS A 182 29.64 22.96 -4.88
CA LYS A 182 29.27 21.63 -5.38
C LYS A 182 30.40 21.06 -6.26
N LEU A 183 30.73 19.79 -6.09
CA LEU A 183 31.66 19.09 -6.96
C LEU A 183 30.94 18.59 -8.23
N ASP A 184 31.60 18.71 -9.38
CA ASP A 184 31.13 18.06 -10.59
C ASP A 184 31.48 16.56 -10.56
N LEU A 185 30.45 15.73 -10.38
CA LEU A 185 30.55 14.28 -10.34
C LEU A 185 29.83 13.63 -11.53
N THR A 186 29.62 14.38 -12.61
CA THR A 186 28.85 13.91 -13.78
C THR A 186 29.46 12.66 -14.40
N ILE A 187 30.80 12.57 -14.46
CA ILE A 187 31.51 11.40 -14.98
C ILE A 187 31.21 10.14 -14.16
N ILE A 188 31.23 10.23 -12.82
CA ILE A 188 30.96 9.10 -11.93
C ILE A 188 29.50 8.68 -12.04
N ASN A 189 28.59 9.65 -11.98
CA ASN A 189 27.14 9.41 -12.11
C ASN A 189 26.77 8.74 -13.44
N ASN A 190 27.50 9.02 -14.52
CA ASN A 190 27.24 8.42 -15.83
C ASN A 190 27.96 7.06 -16.01
N THR A 191 29.14 6.89 -15.40
CA THR A 191 29.91 5.63 -15.51
C THR A 191 29.34 4.54 -14.61
N VAL A 192 28.84 4.91 -13.43
CA VAL A 192 28.34 3.97 -12.42
C VAL A 192 26.93 4.37 -11.98
N PRO A 193 25.89 4.10 -12.80
CA PRO A 193 24.50 4.47 -12.47
C PRO A 193 23.92 3.69 -11.27
N THR A 194 24.65 2.69 -10.76
CA THR A 194 24.31 1.97 -9.52
C THR A 194 24.65 2.72 -8.24
N ILE A 195 25.26 3.90 -8.37
CA ILE A 195 25.66 4.74 -7.25
C ILE A 195 24.96 6.09 -7.40
N ASP A 196 24.18 6.46 -6.40
CA ASP A 196 23.73 7.84 -6.23
C ASP A 196 24.82 8.57 -5.43
N ILE A 197 25.46 9.60 -6.00
CA ILE A 197 26.54 10.36 -5.34
C ILE A 197 26.32 11.87 -5.42
N MET A 198 26.57 12.54 -4.29
CA MET A 198 26.68 13.99 -4.17
C MET A 198 27.98 14.34 -3.47
N GLY A 199 28.64 15.41 -3.90
CA GLY A 199 29.86 15.87 -3.26
C GLY A 199 29.97 17.39 -3.24
N CYS A 200 30.63 17.90 -2.22
CA CYS A 200 30.93 19.33 -2.09
C CYS A 200 32.31 19.56 -1.48
N LYS A 201 32.85 20.75 -1.76
CA LYS A 201 34.07 21.30 -1.16
C LYS A 201 33.68 22.44 -0.24
N ALA A 202 33.97 22.30 1.05
CA ALA A 202 33.80 23.34 2.06
C ALA A 202 35.14 24.04 2.30
N GLN A 203 35.15 25.37 2.26
CA GLN A 203 36.33 26.18 2.56
C GLN A 203 36.31 26.65 4.01
N PHE A 204 37.42 26.41 4.70
CA PHE A 204 37.74 26.94 6.02
C PHE A 204 38.95 27.86 5.92
N THR A 205 39.31 28.54 7.01
CA THR A 205 40.33 29.60 7.03
C THR A 205 41.64 29.21 6.34
N ASN A 206 42.18 28.02 6.65
CA ASN A 206 43.46 27.54 6.13
C ASN A 206 43.37 26.13 5.51
N SER A 207 42.16 25.63 5.26
CA SER A 207 41.97 24.26 4.78
C SER A 207 40.67 24.14 3.98
N PHE A 208 40.56 23.04 3.26
CA PHE A 208 39.31 22.63 2.64
C PHE A 208 38.95 21.23 3.12
N VAL A 209 37.65 20.97 3.20
CA VAL A 209 37.10 19.64 3.46
C VAL A 209 36.25 19.23 2.27
N TYR A 210 36.47 18.01 1.78
CA TYR A 210 35.59 17.41 0.80
C TYR A 210 34.61 16.47 1.51
N LEU A 211 33.33 16.68 1.26
CA LEU A 211 32.27 15.82 1.76
C LEU A 211 31.60 15.09 0.60
N PHE A 212 31.28 13.82 0.82
CA PHE A 212 30.56 12.98 -0.13
C PHE A 212 29.40 12.28 0.59
N SER A 213 28.21 12.34 -0.01
CA SER A 213 27.08 11.49 0.34
C SER A 213 26.90 10.49 -0.78
N LEU A 214 26.90 9.21 -0.43
CA LEU A 214 26.99 8.11 -1.38
C LEU A 214 26.04 6.99 -0.97
N TYR A 215 25.25 6.53 -1.93
CA TYR A 215 24.37 5.39 -1.78
C TYR A 215 24.62 4.39 -2.90
N CYS A 216 25.15 3.22 -2.53
CA CYS A 216 25.27 2.07 -3.41
C CYS A 216 24.05 1.18 -3.21
N TYR A 217 23.36 0.83 -4.29
CA TYR A 217 22.35 -0.22 -4.23
C TYR A 217 22.83 -1.46 -4.97
N GLU A 218 22.61 -2.62 -4.34
CA GLU A 218 22.83 -3.89 -5.01
C GLU A 218 21.61 -4.23 -5.86
N ARG A 219 21.83 -4.54 -7.13
CA ARG A 219 20.87 -5.37 -7.87
C ARG A 219 20.89 -6.72 -7.17
N TRP A 220 19.83 -7.08 -6.45
CA TRP A 220 19.57 -8.49 -6.19
C TRP A 220 19.49 -9.15 -7.57
N ALA A 221 20.58 -9.80 -8.00
CA ALA A 221 20.54 -10.70 -9.12
C ALA A 221 19.40 -11.66 -8.81
N SER A 222 18.32 -11.59 -9.59
CA SER A 222 17.23 -12.54 -9.43
C SER A 222 17.88 -13.92 -9.47
N PRO A 223 17.63 -14.80 -8.49
CA PRO A 223 18.17 -16.14 -8.55
C PRO A 223 17.79 -16.72 -9.91
N PRO A 224 18.72 -17.41 -10.61
CA PRO A 224 18.43 -17.97 -11.92
C PRO A 224 17.12 -18.75 -11.83
N LEU A 225 16.19 -18.46 -12.75
CA LEU A 225 14.92 -19.17 -12.81
C LEU A 225 15.22 -20.67 -12.74
N PRO A 226 14.55 -21.43 -11.86
CA PRO A 226 14.75 -22.87 -11.82
C PRO A 226 14.52 -23.42 -13.24
N PRO A 227 15.35 -24.37 -13.71
CA PRO A 227 15.21 -24.92 -15.04
C PRO A 227 13.77 -25.39 -15.22
N SER A 228 13.12 -24.90 -16.28
CA SER A 228 11.75 -25.27 -16.63
C SER A 228 11.65 -26.78 -16.67
N ILE A 229 10.80 -27.35 -15.80
CA ILE A 229 10.51 -28.79 -15.81
C ILE A 229 9.95 -29.11 -17.20
N PRO A 230 10.57 -30.01 -17.98
CA PRO A 230 10.04 -30.44 -19.27
C PRO A 230 8.61 -30.95 -19.07
N ALA A 231 7.71 -30.60 -19.99
CA ALA A 231 6.29 -30.94 -19.94
C ALA A 231 6.01 -32.46 -19.93
N ASP A 232 7.05 -33.29 -20.04
CA ASP A 232 6.97 -34.73 -20.26
C ASP A 232 7.02 -35.55 -18.95
N ARG A 233 6.96 -34.89 -17.78
CA ARG A 233 6.96 -35.57 -16.46
C ARG A 233 5.77 -35.18 -15.58
N VAL A 234 4.56 -35.27 -16.14
CA VAL A 234 3.36 -35.52 -15.35
C VAL A 234 2.85 -36.91 -15.73
N VAL A 235 3.29 -37.92 -14.97
CA VAL A 235 2.69 -39.26 -14.94
C VAL A 235 2.08 -39.44 -13.58
#